data_AF-A0AAF0JNY3-F1
#
_entry.id   AF-A0AAF0JNY3-F1
#
_cell.length_a   1.000
_cell.length_b   1.000
_cell.length_c   1.000
_cell.angle_alpha   90.00
_cell.angle_beta   90.00
_cell.angle_gamma   90.00
#
_symmetry.space_group_name_H-M   'P 1'
#
loop_
_entity.id
_entity.type
_entity.pdbx_description
1 polymer ?
#
loop_
_entity_poly.entity_id
_entity_poly.type
_entity_poly.pdbx_seq_one_letter_code
_entity_poly.pdbx_strand_id
1 'polypeptide(L)'
;MMISRTTAIIIVVCWITIAILSSIYLWIGGVNFWTNIMVLLFLGVAFVVTFGLTAMWPPSSLPEKKLEKELSELKKEVHELKKKIDELRKIIEE
;
A
#
# COMPACT_ATOMS: atom_id res chain seq x y z
N MET A 1 -5.00 6.42 -13.51
CA MET A 1 -3.90 5.80 -12.73
C MET A 1 -4.18 6.10 -11.26
N MET A 2 -4.83 5.20 -10.52
CA MET A 2 -5.12 5.42 -9.10
C MET A 2 -3.89 5.02 -8.30
N ILE A 3 -3.12 6.01 -7.84
CA ILE A 3 -2.08 5.79 -6.85
C ILE A 3 -2.80 5.33 -5.57
N SER A 4 -2.50 4.13 -5.11
CA SER A 4 -3.04 3.60 -3.85
C SER A 4 -2.63 4.53 -2.70
N ARG A 5 -3.54 4.77 -1.74
CA ARG A 5 -3.32 5.72 -0.63
C ARG A 5 -2.00 5.46 0.11
N THR A 6 -1.61 4.20 0.24
CA THR A 6 -0.35 3.76 0.84
C THR A 6 0.88 4.23 0.06
N THR A 7 0.86 4.12 -1.27
CA THR A 7 1.96 4.57 -2.14
C THR A 7 2.11 6.09 -2.09
N ALA A 8 1.00 6.82 -2.03
CA ALA A 8 1.02 8.27 -1.84
C ALA A 8 1.66 8.66 -0.50
N ILE A 9 1.31 7.95 0.59
CA ILE A 9 1.92 8.18 1.91
C ILE A 9 3.43 7.91 1.87
N ILE A 10 3.86 6.80 1.26
CA ILE A 10 5.28 6.45 1.13
C ILE A 10 6.06 7.53 0.38
N ILE A 11 5.51 8.01 -0.74
CA ILE A 11 6.13 9.09 -1.53
C ILE A 11 6.25 10.35 -0.67
N VAL A 12 5.18 10.77 0.00
CA VAL A 12 5.19 11.99 0.83
C VAL A 12 6.20 11.89 1.98
N VAL A 13 6.26 10.77 2.69
CA VAL A 13 7.21 10.55 3.79
C VAL A 13 8.66 10.57 3.29
N CYS A 14 8.90 9.98 2.12
CA CYS A 14 10.23 9.98 1.49
C CYS A 14 10.67 11.41 1.13
N TRP A 15 9.77 12.22 0.56
CA TRP A 15 10.03 13.62 0.23
C TRP A 15 10.29 14.49 1.47
N ILE A 16 9.52 14.29 2.55
CA ILE A 16 9.72 15.03 3.81
C ILE A 16 11.10 14.70 4.41
N THR A 17 11.47 13.42 4.41
CA THR A 17 12.77 12.98 4.95
C THR A 17 13.93 13.60 4.17
N ILE A 18 13.82 13.61 2.85
CA ILE A 18 14.84 14.20 1.96
C ILE A 18 14.92 15.72 2.16
N ALA A 19 13.79 16.41 2.30
CA ALA A 19 13.77 17.85 2.56
C ALA A 19 14.46 18.21 3.89
N ILE A 20 14.21 17.43 4.94
CA ILE A 20 14.84 17.63 6.25
C ILE A 20 16.35 17.37 6.17
N LEU A 21 16.77 16.24 5.58
CA LEU A 21 18.19 15.91 5.39
C LEU A 21 18.92 16.98 4.57
N SER A 22 18.30 17.43 3.48
CA SER A 22 18.85 18.50 2.64
C SER A 22 19.00 19.82 3.40
N SER A 23 18.03 20.18 4.24
CA SER A 23 18.07 21.40 5.04
C SER A 23 19.21 21.37 6.05
N ILE A 24 19.39 20.24 6.76
CA ILE A 24 20.49 20.04 7.71
C ILE A 24 21.84 20.07 7.00
N TYR A 25 21.95 19.44 5.82
CA TYR A 25 23.18 19.44 5.03
C TYR A 25 23.58 20.83 4.55
N LEU A 26 22.63 21.64 4.10
CA LEU A 26 22.88 23.02 3.72
C LEU A 26 23.23 23.91 4.92
N TRP A 27 22.68 23.61 6.10
CA TRP A 27 23.00 24.32 7.33
C TRP A 27 24.44 24.08 7.80
N ILE A 28 24.89 22.82 7.79
CA ILE A 28 26.22 22.44 8.29
C ILE A 28 27.31 22.68 7.24
N GLY A 29 27.04 22.29 5.99
CA GLY A 29 28.02 22.33 4.90
C GLY A 29 28.05 23.65 4.12
N GLY A 30 27.07 24.54 4.35
CA GLY A 30 26.88 25.76 3.55
C GLY A 30 26.45 25.48 2.11
N VAL A 31 26.18 26.55 1.36
CA VAL A 31 25.80 26.47 -0.07
C VAL A 31 27.05 26.34 -0.93
N ASN A 32 27.68 25.17 -0.88
CA ASN A 32 28.85 24.82 -1.68
C ASN A 32 28.45 23.98 -2.90
N PHE A 33 29.27 24.02 -3.96
CA PHE A 33 29.04 23.26 -5.20
C PHE A 33 28.86 21.76 -4.93
N TRP A 34 29.69 21.19 -4.06
CA TRP A 34 29.61 19.79 -3.64
C TRP A 34 28.33 19.48 -2.84
N THR A 35 27.90 20.38 -1.96
CA THR A 35 26.67 20.21 -1.17
C THR A 35 25.45 20.23 -2.08
N ASN A 36 25.40 21.16 -3.05
CA ASN A 36 24.32 21.26 -4.03
C ASN A 36 24.25 20.02 -4.94
N ILE A 37 25.38 19.46 -5.36
CA ILE A 37 25.42 18.20 -6.13
C ILE A 37 24.83 17.03 -5.33
N MET A 38 25.14 16.93 -4.04
CA MET A 38 24.61 15.87 -3.19
C MET A 38 23.09 16.01 -2.98
N VAL A 39 22.60 17.24 -2.78
CA VAL A 39 21.16 17.52 -2.70
C VAL A 39 20.45 17.19 -4.02
N LEU A 40 21.06 17.52 -5.16
CA LEU A 40 20.54 17.18 -6.48
C LEU A 40 20.44 15.66 -6.68
N LEU A 41 21.45 14.90 -6.23
CA LEU A 41 21.43 13.43 -6.25
C LEU A 41 20.29 12.87 -5.39
N PHE A 42 20.08 13.40 -4.18
CA PHE A 42 18.95 12.99 -3.34
C PHE A 42 17.59 13.25 -4.00
N LEU A 43 17.43 14.40 -4.66
CA LEU A 43 16.24 14.70 -5.45
C LEU A 43 16.07 13.72 -6.63
N GLY A 44 17.17 13.36 -7.30
CA GLY A 44 17.18 12.35 -8.35
C GLY A 44 16.71 10.98 -7.86
N VAL A 45 17.17 10.55 -6.68
CA VAL A 45 16.69 9.30 -6.04
C VAL A 45 15.20 9.40 -5.70
N ALA A 46 14.73 10.51 -5.13
CA ALA A 46 13.31 10.73 -4.86
C ALA A 46 12.46 10.62 -6.13
N PHE A 47 12.96 11.18 -7.23
CA PHE A 47 12.31 11.12 -8.53
C PHE A 47 12.24 9.69 -9.07
N VAL A 48 13.36 8.95 -9.04
CA VAL A 48 13.41 7.54 -9.47
C VAL A 48 12.51 6.66 -8.59
N VAL A 49 12.45 6.90 -7.29
CA VAL A 49 11.54 6.17 -6.38
C VAL A 49 10.08 6.47 -6.72
N THR A 50 9.75 7.74 -6.96
CA THR A 50 8.38 8.14 -7.31
C THR A 50 7.94 7.48 -8.62
N PHE A 51 8.72 7.64 -9.68
CA PHE A 51 8.40 7.10 -11.00
C PHE A 51 8.55 5.58 -11.06
N GLY A 52 9.58 5.02 -10.42
CA GLY A 52 9.85 3.59 -10.34
C GLY A 52 8.75 2.84 -9.58
N LEU A 53 8.30 3.36 -8.43
CA LEU A 53 7.18 2.77 -7.71
C LEU A 53 5.88 2.88 -8.52
N THR A 54 5.62 3.99 -9.21
CA THR A 54 4.42 4.11 -10.05
C THR A 54 4.44 3.27 -11.32
N ALA A 55 5.62 3.00 -11.90
CA ALA A 55 5.76 2.23 -13.14
C ALA A 55 5.87 0.72 -12.87
N MET A 56 6.45 0.33 -11.73
CA MET A 56 6.72 -1.06 -11.38
C MET A 56 5.59 -1.71 -10.56
N TRP A 57 4.66 -0.94 -10.00
CA TRP A 57 3.49 -1.51 -9.35
C TRP A 57 2.43 -1.86 -10.41
N PRO A 58 2.23 -3.13 -10.77
CA PRO A 58 1.05 -3.50 -11.54
C PRO A 58 -0.20 -3.09 -10.74
N PRO A 59 -1.29 -2.67 -11.40
CA PRO A 59 -2.53 -2.37 -10.72
C PRO A 59 -2.94 -3.60 -9.92
N SER A 60 -2.90 -3.48 -8.60
CA SER A 60 -3.36 -4.50 -7.67
C SER A 60 -4.89 -4.57 -7.71
N SER A 61 -5.45 -4.98 -8.86
CA SER A 61 -6.88 -5.27 -9.04
C SER A 61 -7.19 -6.75 -8.85
N LEU A 62 -6.20 -7.56 -8.41
CA LEU A 62 -6.34 -9.00 -8.23
C LEU A 62 -6.84 -9.47 -6.84
N PRO A 63 -6.59 -8.78 -5.71
CA PRO A 63 -7.01 -9.35 -4.42
C PRO A 63 -8.51 -9.18 -4.13
N GLU A 64 -9.16 -8.09 -4.58
CA GLU A 64 -10.58 -7.85 -4.26
C GLU A 64 -11.51 -8.90 -4.89
N LYS A 65 -11.29 -9.23 -6.17
CA LYS A 65 -12.15 -10.20 -6.87
C LYS A 65 -11.98 -11.63 -6.37
N LYS A 66 -10.79 -11.96 -5.85
CA LYS A 66 -10.51 -13.26 -5.22
C LYS A 66 -11.09 -13.32 -3.80
N LEU A 67 -10.96 -12.24 -3.03
CA LEU A 67 -11.59 -12.11 -1.71
C LEU A 67 -13.11 -12.19 -1.82
N GLU A 68 -13.73 -11.50 -2.76
CA GLU A 68 -15.19 -11.56 -2.95
C GLU A 68 -15.68 -12.98 -3.26
N LYS A 69 -14.93 -13.72 -4.09
CA LYS A 69 -15.26 -15.13 -4.37
C LYS A 69 -15.16 -15.99 -3.11
N GLU A 70 -14.05 -15.90 -2.39
CA GLU A 70 -13.84 -16.67 -1.16
C GLU A 70 -14.89 -16.31 -0.08
N LEU A 71 -15.25 -15.03 0.05
CA LEU A 71 -16.30 -14.58 0.98
C LEU A 71 -17.69 -15.12 0.56
N SER A 72 -17.96 -15.18 -0.74
CA SER A 72 -19.21 -15.72 -1.27
C SER A 72 -19.33 -17.23 -1.06
N GLU A 73 -18.23 -17.97 -1.18
CA GLU A 73 -18.16 -19.41 -0.91
C GLU A 73 -18.34 -19.68 0.59
N LEU A 74 -17.61 -18.96 1.45
CA LEU A 74 -17.78 -19.07 2.91
C LEU A 74 -19.22 -18.80 3.34
N LYS A 75 -19.87 -17.79 2.75
CA LYS A 75 -21.26 -17.44 3.07
C LYS A 75 -22.22 -18.58 2.70
N LYS A 76 -21.97 -19.30 1.60
CA LYS A 76 -22.75 -20.48 1.21
C LYS A 76 -22.56 -21.63 2.19
N GLU A 77 -21.30 -21.93 2.56
CA GLU A 77 -20.99 -22.99 3.53
C GLU A 77 -21.65 -22.72 4.88
N VAL A 78 -21.57 -21.49 5.39
CA VAL A 78 -22.24 -21.10 6.64
C VAL A 78 -23.75 -21.27 6.54
N HIS A 79 -24.34 -20.97 5.38
CA HIS A 79 -25.78 -21.13 5.20
C HIS A 79 -26.22 -22.60 5.16
N GLU A 80 -25.43 -23.48 4.52
CA GLU A 80 -25.67 -24.93 4.53
C GLU A 80 -25.50 -25.53 5.92
N LEU A 81 -24.45 -25.13 6.65
CA LEU A 81 -24.24 -25.52 8.05
C LEU A 81 -25.44 -25.13 8.92
N LYS A 82 -25.97 -23.91 8.74
CA LYS A 82 -27.16 -23.46 9.46
C LYS A 82 -28.39 -24.32 9.14
N LYS A 83 -28.60 -24.69 7.87
CA LYS A 83 -29.70 -25.59 7.48
C LYS A 83 -29.58 -26.96 8.12
N LYS A 84 -28.39 -27.56 8.10
CA LYS A 84 -28.14 -28.88 8.72
C LYS A 84 -28.39 -28.83 10.24
N ILE A 85 -28.01 -27.74 10.90
CA ILE A 85 -28.30 -27.54 12.33
C ILE A 85 -29.81 -27.43 12.58
N ASP A 86 -30.56 -26.69 11.76
CA ASP A 86 -32.02 -26.57 11.89
C ASP A 86 -32.74 -27.91 11.62
N GLU A 87 -32.26 -28.70 10.67
CA GLU A 87 -32.78 -30.06 10.40
C GLU A 87 -32.51 -31.01 11.57
N LEU A 88 -31.30 -31.01 12.12
CA LEU A 88 -30.96 -31.80 13.31
C LEU A 88 -31.81 -31.37 14.52
N ARG A 89 -32.06 -30.08 14.68
CA ARG A 89 -32.89 -29.57 15.77
C ARG A 89 -34.33 -30.05 15.68
N LYS A 90 -34.90 -30.09 14.46
CA LYS A 90 -36.25 -30.63 14.24
C LYS A 90 -36.35 -32.12 14.55
N ILE A 91 -35.32 -32.90 14.21
CA ILE A 91 -35.25 -34.35 14.52
C ILE A 91 -35.17 -34.61 16.02
N ILE A 92 -34.61 -33.67 16.80
CA ILE A 92 -34.49 -33.79 18.27
C ILE A 92 -35.75 -33.29 18.99
N GLU A 93 -36.50 -32.36 18.40
CA GLU A 93 -37.76 -31.84 18.94
C GLU A 93 -39.00 -32.70 18.58
N GLU A 94 -38.90 -33.62 17.61
CA GLU A 94 -39.83 -34.75 17.40
C GLU A 94 -39.51 -35.94 18.30
#